data_AF-A0A665SWP9-F1
#
_entry.id   AF-A0A665SWP9-F1
#
_cell.length_a   1.000
_cell.length_b   1.000
_cell.length_c   1.000
_cell.angle_alpha   90.00
_cell.angle_beta   90.00
_cell.angle_gamma   90.00
#
_symmetry.space_group_name_H-M   'P 1'
#
loop_
_entity.id
_entity.type
_entity.pdbx_description
1 polymer ?
#
loop_
_entity_poly.entity_id
_entity_poly.type
_entity_poly.pdbx_seq_one_letter_code
_entity_poly.pdbx_strand_id
1 'polypeptide(L)'
;QLQLMEEKDSRVGTCNLKEFNQAQKSSIYAVNIVGFFTVLFGVFNDPIHGHVELHPLLVKMINTPQFNRLRYIKQMAEAYFVFPGACHNRFEHSIGVAHLAGELIHTLQQNQPELGITERDKLCVQIAGLCHDLGHGPFSHLFDQMFISKARPDIKWEHEENSVKMLDYMVRQNQLEPVMEEYGLKLPEDMEVIKEMIRGKKPEDRGEVHVGRPQERLFLYEIVANKTNGIDVDKFDYFARDCHHLGIQNHFDHLRFFRSARVIKCPDGLMHICSRDKEVHNLYAMFYARCSFHRKACQHKTNRLIETMITDAFLKADEHIMTKGSGGRSYCLSKAIDDMQAYTKLTDRVFEDILSSSSEQLRDAKNILHRIITRDLYKCVGKLETGTDFPQERISGWKEEVSEVVKLDYGMKDKDPIGEVFFYSKSDNKTAFNIPRDQVSKLLPERFSETFIRIYCKKNEHLAVAKQHFLEWCQKNSYAILKVIYLEQVK
;
A
#
# COMPACT_ATOMS: atom_id res chain seq x y z
N GLN A 1 52.15 39.48 15.82
CA GLN A 1 51.25 39.72 14.68
C GLN A 1 50.01 38.82 14.80
N LEU A 2 49.02 38.93 15.70
CA LEU A 2 48.61 39.85 16.78
C LEU A 2 49.07 41.31 16.70
N GLN A 3 48.09 42.23 16.73
CA GLN A 3 48.02 43.66 16.33
C GLN A 3 47.23 43.84 15.02
N LEU A 4 46.24 44.73 14.85
CA LEU A 4 45.44 45.61 15.76
C LEU A 4 43.96 45.50 15.30
N MET A 5 42.90 46.02 15.92
CA MET A 5 42.59 46.75 17.18
C MET A 5 41.14 46.32 17.56
N GLU A 6 40.62 46.26 18.79
CA GLU A 6 40.36 47.32 19.79
C GLU A 6 39.70 48.61 19.28
N GLU A 7 38.37 48.67 19.36
CA GLU A 7 37.70 49.85 19.92
C GLU A 7 36.51 49.41 20.79
N LYS A 8 36.36 50.06 21.95
CA LYS A 8 35.30 49.79 22.94
C LYS A 8 34.15 50.74 22.68
N ASP A 9 32.90 50.27 22.80
CA ASP A 9 31.97 51.01 23.65
C ASP A 9 31.08 50.07 24.46
N SER A 10 30.88 50.45 25.71
CA SER A 10 30.15 49.72 26.71
C SER A 10 28.70 50.19 26.78
N ARG A 11 27.75 49.27 26.61
CA ARG A 11 26.39 49.47 27.12
C ARG A 11 25.79 48.13 27.55
N VAL A 12 25.84 47.87 28.85
CA VAL A 12 25.12 46.75 29.48
C VAL A 12 23.63 47.05 29.39
N GLY A 13 22.95 46.38 28.46
CA GLY A 13 21.50 46.29 28.40
C GLY A 13 21.09 44.84 28.65
N THR A 14 20.37 44.57 29.73
CA THR A 14 19.80 43.25 30.01
C THR A 14 18.71 42.94 28.99
N CYS A 15 19.09 42.30 27.87
CA CYS A 15 18.12 41.85 26.88
C CYS A 15 17.36 40.62 27.38
N ASN A 16 16.04 40.66 27.22
CA ASN A 16 15.10 39.74 27.84
C ASN A 16 15.04 38.42 27.05
N LEU A 17 14.83 37.29 27.72
CA LEU A 17 14.89 35.93 27.13
C LEU A 17 13.71 35.60 26.17
N LYS A 18 13.03 36.62 25.64
CA LYS A 18 11.89 36.53 24.71
C LYS A 18 12.24 36.85 23.26
N GLU A 19 13.30 37.60 22.98
CA GLU A 19 13.61 38.06 21.61
C GLU A 19 14.34 37.03 20.74
N PHE A 20 14.92 35.98 21.33
CA PHE A 20 15.61 34.92 20.57
C PHE A 20 14.67 33.96 19.83
N ASN A 21 13.36 34.03 20.06
CA ASN A 21 12.37 33.09 19.52
C ASN A 21 11.66 33.57 18.24
N GLN A 22 12.13 34.66 17.61
CA GLN A 22 11.46 35.28 16.47
C GLN A 22 12.30 35.35 15.17
N ALA A 23 13.56 34.88 15.20
CA ALA A 23 14.52 35.01 14.09
C ALA A 23 14.68 33.75 13.21
N GLN A 24 13.79 32.76 13.29
CA GLN A 24 13.91 31.49 12.54
C GLN A 24 12.63 31.04 11.79
N LYS A 25 11.81 31.98 11.32
CA LYS A 25 10.74 31.70 10.34
C LYS A 25 11.04 32.29 8.97
N SER A 26 11.82 31.50 8.23
CA SER A 26 11.82 31.28 6.76
C SER A 26 11.40 32.43 5.83
N SER A 27 12.38 32.86 5.04
CA SER A 27 12.31 33.64 3.80
C SER A 27 10.93 33.76 3.14
N ILE A 28 10.36 34.97 3.18
CA ILE A 28 9.17 35.36 2.42
C ILE A 28 9.63 36.27 1.28
N TYR A 29 9.49 35.83 0.03
CA TYR A 29 9.55 36.71 -1.14
C TYR A 29 8.14 37.17 -1.48
N ALA A 30 7.84 38.44 -1.21
CA ALA A 30 6.58 39.07 -1.57
C ALA A 30 6.73 39.87 -2.87
N VAL A 31 5.89 39.55 -3.86
CA VAL A 31 5.68 40.36 -5.09
C VAL A 31 4.19 40.63 -5.20
N ASN A 32 3.81 41.83 -5.66
CA ASN A 32 2.54 42.46 -5.32
C ASN A 32 1.61 42.67 -6.54
N ILE A 33 0.30 42.43 -6.35
CA ILE A 33 -0.86 42.97 -7.12
C ILE A 33 -0.97 42.45 -8.57
N VAL A 34 -1.97 41.65 -8.98
CA VAL A 34 -3.44 41.90 -9.02
C VAL A 34 -4.23 40.58 -8.89
N GLY A 35 -5.29 40.55 -8.08
CA GLY A 35 -6.51 39.74 -8.32
C GLY A 35 -6.45 38.21 -8.36
N PHE A 36 -5.27 37.58 -8.29
CA PHE A 36 -5.15 36.12 -8.22
C PHE A 36 -5.07 35.65 -6.76
N PHE A 37 -5.94 34.70 -6.39
CA PHE A 37 -5.72 33.91 -5.18
C PHE A 37 -4.47 33.05 -5.39
N THR A 38 -3.36 33.42 -4.76
CA THR A 38 -2.13 32.62 -4.79
C THR A 38 -2.33 31.35 -3.98
N VAL A 39 -2.54 30.23 -4.66
CA VAL A 39 -2.61 28.90 -4.07
C VAL A 39 -1.21 28.51 -3.58
N LEU A 40 -0.99 28.54 -2.26
CA LEU A 40 0.30 28.19 -1.66
C LEU A 40 0.39 26.69 -1.41
N PHE A 41 1.11 25.98 -2.28
CA PHE A 41 1.33 24.53 -2.16
C PHE A 41 2.16 24.19 -0.92
N GLY A 42 1.82 23.08 -0.26
CA GLY A 42 2.61 22.52 0.82
C GLY A 42 3.75 21.67 0.26
N VAL A 43 4.98 21.95 0.68
CA VAL A 43 6.17 21.21 0.22
C VAL A 43 6.59 20.19 1.28
N PHE A 44 6.72 18.94 0.86
CA PHE A 44 7.22 17.83 1.67
C PHE A 44 8.53 17.31 1.05
N ASN A 45 9.53 17.00 1.87
CA ASN A 45 10.74 16.33 1.39
C ASN A 45 10.61 14.83 1.62
N ASP A 46 10.44 14.07 0.54
CA ASP A 46 10.28 12.62 0.52
C ASP A 46 11.58 11.96 0.00
N PRO A 47 12.07 10.87 0.63
CA PRO A 47 13.34 10.25 0.25
C PRO A 47 13.31 9.54 -1.12
N ILE A 48 12.13 9.32 -1.72
CA ILE A 48 11.95 8.65 -3.00
C ILE A 48 11.75 9.68 -4.11
N HIS A 49 10.87 10.67 -3.88
CA HIS A 49 10.44 11.64 -4.89
C HIS A 49 11.10 13.03 -4.77
N GLY A 50 11.84 13.29 -3.68
CA GLY A 50 12.44 14.59 -3.41
C GLY A 50 11.41 15.60 -2.91
N HIS A 51 11.37 16.79 -3.52
CA HIS A 51 10.45 17.85 -3.11
C HIS A 51 9.07 17.62 -3.74
N VAL A 52 8.15 17.12 -2.93
CA VAL A 52 6.75 16.86 -3.29
C VAL A 52 5.89 18.08 -2.97
N GLU A 53 5.30 18.68 -3.98
CA GLU A 53 4.33 19.78 -3.84
C GLU A 53 2.90 19.25 -3.82
N LEU A 54 2.13 19.60 -2.78
CA LEU A 54 0.72 19.20 -2.63
C LEU A 54 -0.20 20.42 -2.50
N HIS A 55 -1.34 20.36 -3.17
CA HIS A 55 -2.37 21.39 -3.14
C HIS A 55 -2.91 21.61 -1.72
N PRO A 56 -3.29 22.85 -1.30
CA PRO A 56 -3.82 23.14 0.03
C PRO A 56 -4.94 22.22 0.53
N LEU A 57 -5.83 21.76 -0.36
CA LEU A 57 -6.87 20.80 -0.01
C LEU A 57 -6.30 19.45 0.49
N LEU A 58 -5.27 18.93 -0.20
CA LEU A 58 -4.57 17.72 0.24
C LEU A 58 -3.83 17.97 1.56
N VAL A 59 -3.20 19.14 1.73
CA VAL A 59 -2.54 19.51 3.00
C VAL A 59 -3.54 19.55 4.16
N LYS A 60 -4.76 20.07 3.95
CA LYS A 60 -5.84 20.05 4.95
C LYS A 60 -6.31 18.62 5.28
N MET A 61 -6.42 17.74 4.29
CA MET A 61 -6.72 16.32 4.50
C MET A 61 -5.60 15.59 5.26
N ILE A 62 -4.34 15.85 4.92
CA ILE A 62 -3.16 15.33 5.63
C ILE A 62 -3.15 15.76 7.10
N ASN A 63 -3.59 16.99 7.39
CA ASN A 63 -3.65 17.56 8.74
C ASN A 63 -4.87 17.11 9.57
N THR A 64 -5.47 15.97 9.24
CA THR A 64 -6.55 15.34 10.03
C THR A 64 -6.02 14.21 10.92
N PRO A 65 -6.73 13.84 12.01
CA PRO A 65 -6.43 12.64 12.79
C PRO A 65 -6.53 11.35 11.96
N GLN A 66 -7.48 11.29 11.03
CA GLN A 66 -7.76 10.12 10.18
C GLN A 66 -6.57 9.81 9.25
N PHE A 67 -5.94 10.84 8.68
CA PHE A 67 -4.75 10.66 7.85
C PHE A 67 -3.47 10.47 8.69
N ASN A 68 -3.27 11.25 9.76
CA ASN A 68 -2.07 11.11 10.61
C ASN A 68 -1.98 9.75 11.32
N ARG A 69 -3.10 9.03 11.48
CA ARG A 69 -3.14 7.62 11.89
C ARG A 69 -2.16 6.74 11.10
N LEU A 70 -2.01 6.98 9.78
CA LEU A 70 -1.17 6.17 8.90
C LEU A 70 0.32 6.24 9.24
N ARG A 71 0.76 7.20 10.08
CA ARG A 71 2.13 7.28 10.62
C ARG A 71 2.46 6.13 11.58
N TYR A 72 1.44 5.45 12.09
CA TYR A 72 1.54 4.39 13.10
C TYR A 72 1.11 3.03 12.54
N ILE A 73 1.17 2.86 11.21
CA ILE A 73 0.85 1.63 10.50
C ILE A 73 1.95 1.34 9.48
N LYS A 74 2.79 0.35 9.79
CA LYS A 74 3.90 -0.12 8.94
C LYS A 74 3.40 -0.53 7.56
N GLN A 75 4.03 -0.02 6.50
CA GLN A 75 3.72 -0.38 5.11
C GLN A 75 3.85 -1.90 4.92
N MET A 76 5.02 -2.42 5.29
CA MET A 76 5.37 -3.84 5.24
C MET A 76 5.19 -4.56 6.58
N ALA A 77 4.38 -4.01 7.50
CA ALA A 77 3.95 -4.71 8.71
C ALA A 77 5.11 -5.38 9.51
N GLU A 78 5.03 -6.70 9.70
CA GLU A 78 5.98 -7.52 10.42
C GLU A 78 7.30 -7.78 9.67
N ALA A 79 7.41 -7.41 8.39
CA ALA A 79 8.67 -7.48 7.65
C ALA A 79 9.79 -6.69 8.34
N TYR A 80 9.45 -5.65 9.11
CA TYR A 80 10.38 -4.91 9.96
C TYR A 80 11.16 -5.81 10.95
N PHE A 81 10.55 -6.90 11.43
CA PHE A 81 11.23 -7.89 12.28
C PHE A 81 12.19 -8.82 11.52
N VAL A 82 12.36 -8.65 10.21
CA VAL A 82 13.29 -9.43 9.36
C VAL A 82 14.22 -8.50 8.57
N PHE A 83 13.68 -7.41 8.06
CA PHE A 83 14.35 -6.36 7.31
C PHE A 83 14.31 -5.07 8.14
N PRO A 84 15.34 -4.76 8.93
CA PRO A 84 15.32 -3.63 9.86
C PRO A 84 15.24 -2.26 9.16
N GLY A 85 15.50 -2.20 7.85
CA GLY A 85 15.27 -1.00 7.03
C GLY A 85 13.81 -0.75 6.65
N ALA A 86 12.91 -1.76 6.74
CA ALA A 86 11.48 -1.65 6.45
C ALA A 86 10.70 -0.95 7.58
N CYS A 87 11.18 0.22 8.00
CA CYS A 87 10.64 1.01 9.11
C CYS A 87 9.49 1.95 8.70
N HIS A 88 9.27 2.11 7.40
CA HIS A 88 8.30 3.03 6.80
C HIS A 88 6.84 2.59 6.99
N ASN A 89 5.96 3.57 6.86
CA ASN A 89 4.56 3.52 7.22
C ASN A 89 3.69 3.95 6.02
N ARG A 90 2.39 3.64 6.10
CA ARG A 90 1.40 3.97 5.07
C ARG A 90 1.32 5.46 4.76
N PHE A 91 1.65 6.34 5.73
CA PHE A 91 1.57 7.80 5.59
C PHE A 91 2.43 8.36 4.45
N GLU A 92 3.73 8.06 4.44
CA GLU A 92 4.67 8.55 3.43
C GLU A 92 4.42 7.89 2.06
N HIS A 93 3.94 6.65 2.05
CA HIS A 93 3.47 5.98 0.84
C HIS A 93 2.25 6.69 0.23
N SER A 94 1.19 6.95 1.00
CA SER A 94 0.02 7.72 0.55
C SER A 94 0.35 9.10 -0.01
N ILE A 95 1.35 9.81 0.54
CA ILE A 95 1.85 11.08 -0.01
C ILE A 95 2.52 10.86 -1.37
N GLY A 96 3.37 9.83 -1.51
CA GLY A 96 4.00 9.48 -2.77
C GLY A 96 3.01 9.06 -3.86
N VAL A 97 1.99 8.29 -3.52
CA VAL A 97 0.91 7.92 -4.46
C VAL A 97 0.11 9.15 -4.89
N ALA A 98 -0.21 10.08 -3.99
CA ALA A 98 -0.87 11.35 -4.34
C ALA A 98 -0.02 12.22 -5.29
N HIS A 99 1.30 12.24 -5.10
CA HIS A 99 2.25 12.91 -5.97
C HIS A 99 2.28 12.28 -7.37
N LEU A 100 2.52 10.96 -7.46
CA LEU A 100 2.61 10.24 -8.72
C LEU A 100 1.28 10.25 -9.50
N ALA A 101 0.13 10.22 -8.81
CA ALA A 101 -1.19 10.38 -9.41
C ALA A 101 -1.33 11.77 -10.07
N GLY A 102 -0.82 12.82 -9.41
CA GLY A 102 -0.75 14.19 -9.93
C GLY A 102 0.16 14.32 -11.14
N GLU A 103 1.38 13.77 -11.07
CA GLU A 103 2.35 13.78 -12.16
C GLU A 103 1.83 13.07 -13.42
N LEU A 104 1.20 11.90 -13.27
CA LEU A 104 0.62 11.17 -14.39
C LEU A 104 -0.51 11.95 -15.05
N ILE A 105 -1.51 12.41 -14.28
CA ILE A 105 -2.64 13.14 -14.87
C ILE A 105 -2.20 14.48 -15.48
N HIS A 106 -1.20 15.16 -14.89
CA HIS A 106 -0.63 16.38 -15.47
C HIS A 106 0.11 16.08 -16.78
N THR A 107 0.90 15.01 -16.83
CA THR A 107 1.58 14.58 -18.06
C THR A 107 0.59 14.23 -19.17
N LEU A 108 -0.53 13.55 -18.85
CA LEU A 108 -1.60 13.28 -19.81
C LEU A 108 -2.27 14.58 -20.31
N GLN A 109 -2.53 15.56 -19.42
CA GLN A 109 -3.07 16.87 -19.79
C GLN A 109 -2.13 17.64 -20.73
N GLN A 110 -0.82 17.64 -20.46
CA GLN A 110 0.18 18.28 -21.32
C GLN A 110 0.34 17.58 -22.68
N ASN A 111 0.38 16.25 -22.67
CA ASN A 111 0.55 15.44 -23.88
C ASN A 111 -0.67 15.45 -24.81
N GLN A 112 -1.86 15.73 -24.26
CA GLN A 112 -3.15 15.68 -24.94
C GLN A 112 -4.16 16.71 -24.38
N PRO A 113 -4.00 18.01 -24.70
CA PRO A 113 -4.94 19.05 -24.29
C PRO A 113 -6.38 18.77 -24.76
N GLU A 114 -6.56 18.01 -25.85
CA GLU A 114 -7.87 17.60 -26.38
C GLU A 114 -8.70 16.73 -25.41
N LEU A 115 -8.08 16.11 -24.40
CA LEU A 115 -8.79 15.38 -23.35
C LEU A 115 -9.58 16.33 -22.42
N GLY A 116 -9.26 17.63 -22.41
CA GLY A 116 -9.92 18.62 -21.57
C GLY A 116 -9.82 18.32 -20.07
N ILE A 117 -8.72 17.69 -19.62
CA ILE A 117 -8.47 17.38 -18.20
C ILE A 117 -8.49 18.70 -17.40
N THR A 118 -9.37 18.76 -16.41
CA THR A 118 -9.57 19.95 -15.57
C THR A 118 -8.81 19.86 -14.26
N GLU A 119 -8.57 20.98 -13.58
CA GLU A 119 -8.00 20.96 -12.23
C GLU A 119 -8.90 20.22 -11.21
N ARG A 120 -10.22 20.25 -11.43
CA ARG A 120 -11.20 19.42 -10.70
C ARG A 120 -10.89 17.92 -10.84
N ASP A 121 -10.59 17.45 -12.06
CA ASP A 121 -10.22 16.05 -12.30
C ASP A 121 -8.88 15.69 -11.64
N LYS A 122 -7.89 16.60 -11.71
CA LYS A 122 -6.60 16.40 -11.03
C LYS A 122 -6.76 16.28 -9.52
N LEU A 123 -7.51 17.19 -8.89
CA LEU A 123 -7.76 17.14 -7.46
C LEU A 123 -8.48 15.85 -7.05
N CYS A 124 -9.48 15.39 -7.82
CA CYS A 124 -10.13 14.11 -7.55
C CYS A 124 -9.13 12.94 -7.60
N VAL A 125 -8.29 12.87 -8.64
CA VAL A 125 -7.27 11.82 -8.80
C VAL A 125 -6.21 11.87 -7.69
N GLN A 126 -5.73 13.06 -7.33
CA GLN A 126 -4.77 13.24 -6.24
C GLN A 126 -5.36 12.92 -4.86
N ILE A 127 -6.63 13.26 -4.59
CA ILE A 127 -7.31 12.90 -3.34
C ILE A 127 -7.53 11.39 -3.27
N ALA A 128 -7.91 10.73 -4.37
CA ALA A 128 -8.01 9.28 -4.41
C ALA A 128 -6.65 8.61 -4.14
N GLY A 129 -5.58 9.08 -4.80
CA GLY A 129 -4.21 8.61 -4.54
C GLY A 129 -3.76 8.82 -3.09
N LEU A 130 -4.09 9.97 -2.50
CA LEU A 130 -3.84 10.24 -1.08
C LEU A 130 -4.63 9.31 -0.16
N CYS A 131 -5.90 9.05 -0.46
CA CYS A 131 -6.84 8.44 0.47
C CYS A 131 -7.05 6.93 0.29
N HIS A 132 -6.46 6.31 -0.74
CA HIS A 132 -6.68 4.89 -1.07
C HIS A 132 -6.37 3.92 0.07
N ASP A 133 -5.47 4.31 0.96
CA ASP A 133 -4.90 3.49 2.03
C ASP A 133 -5.42 3.79 3.45
N LEU A 134 -6.32 4.76 3.59
CA LEU A 134 -6.90 5.18 4.88
C LEU A 134 -7.51 4.02 5.70
N GLY A 135 -7.96 2.98 5.01
CA GLY A 135 -8.69 1.83 5.55
C GLY A 135 -7.81 0.71 6.11
N HIS A 136 -6.49 0.73 5.93
CA HIS A 136 -5.61 -0.32 6.45
C HIS A 136 -5.64 -0.42 7.98
N GLY A 137 -5.52 -1.64 8.51
CA GLY A 137 -5.47 -1.90 9.95
C GLY A 137 -4.06 -1.97 10.52
N PRO A 138 -3.92 -2.22 11.84
CA PRO A 138 -2.66 -2.60 12.47
C PRO A 138 -1.97 -3.72 11.68
N PHE A 139 -0.69 -3.53 11.34
CA PHE A 139 0.09 -4.47 10.53
C PHE A 139 -0.47 -4.67 9.10
N SER A 140 -1.04 -3.62 8.50
CA SER A 140 -1.46 -3.55 7.09
C SER A 140 -2.28 -4.77 6.63
N HIS A 141 -1.70 -5.67 5.81
CA HIS A 141 -2.40 -6.83 5.23
C HIS A 141 -2.64 -7.99 6.20
N LEU A 142 -1.99 -7.99 7.36
CA LEU A 142 -2.29 -8.93 8.44
C LEU A 142 -3.73 -8.74 8.93
N PHE A 143 -4.21 -7.49 8.96
CA PHE A 143 -5.48 -7.15 9.59
C PHE A 143 -6.69 -7.66 8.82
N ASP A 144 -6.80 -7.39 7.51
CA ASP A 144 -7.83 -7.95 6.63
C ASP A 144 -7.64 -9.45 6.41
N GLN A 145 -6.47 -9.85 5.90
CA GLN A 145 -6.28 -11.18 5.32
C GLN A 145 -6.13 -12.29 6.38
N MET A 146 -5.79 -11.95 7.64
CA MET A 146 -5.59 -12.95 8.70
C MET A 146 -6.42 -12.70 9.95
N PHE A 147 -6.40 -11.49 10.51
CA PHE A 147 -7.06 -11.23 11.79
C PHE A 147 -8.58 -11.14 11.64
N ILE A 148 -9.10 -10.20 10.83
CA ILE A 148 -10.54 -10.02 10.65
C ILE A 148 -11.17 -11.27 10.02
N SER A 149 -10.52 -11.89 9.05
CA SER A 149 -10.97 -13.14 8.43
C SER A 149 -11.12 -14.32 9.42
N LYS A 150 -10.41 -14.31 10.56
CA LYS A 150 -10.56 -15.31 11.65
C LYS A 150 -11.47 -14.85 12.78
N ALA A 151 -11.44 -13.56 13.14
CA ALA A 151 -12.22 -12.99 14.24
C ALA A 151 -13.69 -12.74 13.86
N ARG A 152 -13.96 -12.51 12.58
CA ARG A 152 -15.28 -12.18 12.01
C ARG A 152 -15.48 -12.94 10.68
N PRO A 153 -15.51 -14.29 10.68
CA PRO A 153 -15.57 -15.08 9.44
C PRO A 153 -16.84 -14.83 8.61
N ASP A 154 -17.92 -14.34 9.22
CA ASP A 154 -19.20 -14.08 8.56
C ASP A 154 -19.24 -12.77 7.74
N ILE A 155 -18.18 -11.95 7.77
CA ILE A 155 -18.13 -10.69 7.01
C ILE A 155 -17.01 -10.73 5.95
N LYS A 156 -17.31 -10.23 4.76
CA LYS A 156 -16.27 -9.84 3.80
C LYS A 156 -15.83 -8.41 4.14
N TRP A 157 -14.58 -8.24 4.53
CA TRP A 157 -13.98 -6.94 4.83
C TRP A 157 -12.67 -6.78 4.05
N GLU A 158 -12.57 -5.68 3.32
CA GLU A 158 -11.43 -5.32 2.47
C GLU A 158 -11.02 -3.89 2.82
N HIS A 159 -9.71 -3.61 2.81
CA HIS A 159 -9.19 -2.31 3.24
C HIS A 159 -9.65 -1.19 2.29
N GLU A 160 -9.84 -1.44 0.99
CA GLU A 160 -10.29 -0.42 0.03
C GLU A 160 -11.70 0.13 0.36
N GLU A 161 -12.65 -0.73 0.72
CA GLU A 161 -13.99 -0.30 1.15
C GLU A 161 -13.93 0.40 2.53
N ASN A 162 -12.97 0.03 3.37
CA ASN A 162 -12.75 0.73 4.63
C ASN A 162 -12.07 2.10 4.44
N SER A 163 -11.25 2.28 3.40
CA SER A 163 -10.67 3.56 3.01
C SER A 163 -11.75 4.54 2.59
N VAL A 164 -12.75 4.07 1.83
CA VAL A 164 -13.95 4.86 1.48
C VAL A 164 -14.71 5.31 2.73
N LYS A 165 -14.96 4.41 3.69
CA LYS A 165 -15.64 4.73 4.97
C LYS A 165 -14.84 5.73 5.81
N MET A 166 -13.52 5.57 5.85
CA MET A 166 -12.64 6.48 6.58
C MET A 166 -12.53 7.85 5.91
N LEU A 167 -12.50 7.93 4.58
CA LEU A 167 -12.58 9.18 3.81
C LEU A 167 -13.90 9.92 4.08
N ASP A 168 -15.03 9.21 4.02
CA ASP A 168 -16.35 9.73 4.37
C ASP A 168 -16.40 10.30 5.80
N TYR A 169 -15.81 9.58 6.76
CA TYR A 169 -15.70 10.03 8.15
C TYR A 169 -14.76 11.24 8.30
N MET A 170 -13.60 11.22 7.63
CA MET A 170 -12.62 12.31 7.63
C MET A 170 -13.23 13.61 7.10
N VAL A 171 -13.93 13.57 5.97
CA VAL A 171 -14.56 14.74 5.34
C VAL A 171 -15.63 15.34 6.25
N ARG A 172 -16.52 14.51 6.80
CA ARG A 172 -17.60 14.97 7.69
C ARG A 172 -17.11 15.50 9.04
N GLN A 173 -16.18 14.81 9.71
CA GLN A 173 -15.71 15.24 11.04
C GLN A 173 -14.88 16.52 11.00
N ASN A 174 -14.07 16.69 9.96
CA ASN A 174 -13.17 17.85 9.83
C ASN A 174 -13.80 18.99 9.00
N GLN A 175 -15.11 18.90 8.67
CA GLN A 175 -15.88 19.91 7.94
C GLN A 175 -15.20 20.31 6.61
N LEU A 176 -14.75 19.30 5.84
CA LEU A 176 -13.99 19.53 4.61
C LEU A 176 -14.88 19.80 3.39
N GLU A 177 -16.18 19.49 3.45
CA GLU A 177 -17.11 19.66 2.31
C GLU A 177 -17.12 21.10 1.75
N PRO A 178 -17.28 22.17 2.56
CA PRO A 178 -17.25 23.54 2.04
C PRO A 178 -15.89 23.94 1.46
N VAL A 179 -14.80 23.32 1.95
CA VAL A 179 -13.43 23.58 1.48
C VAL A 179 -13.15 22.85 0.16
N MET A 180 -13.73 21.67 -0.03
CA MET A 180 -13.71 20.96 -1.32
C MET A 180 -14.44 21.80 -2.38
N GLU A 181 -15.59 22.35 -2.02
CA GLU A 181 -16.38 23.25 -2.88
C GLU A 181 -15.66 24.60 -3.15
N GLU A 182 -15.00 25.19 -2.15
CA GLU A 182 -14.15 26.39 -2.30
C GLU A 182 -13.05 26.18 -3.35
N TYR A 183 -12.45 24.99 -3.40
CA TYR A 183 -11.45 24.60 -4.40
C TYR A 183 -12.04 23.99 -5.69
N GLY A 184 -13.35 24.15 -5.93
CA GLY A 184 -13.99 23.85 -7.21
C GLY A 184 -14.41 22.40 -7.44
N LEU A 185 -14.40 21.54 -6.42
CA LEU A 185 -15.11 20.26 -6.48
C LEU A 185 -16.62 20.51 -6.37
N LYS A 186 -17.43 19.58 -6.89
CA LYS A 186 -18.89 19.58 -6.76
C LYS A 186 -19.31 18.30 -6.05
N LEU A 187 -19.95 18.46 -4.90
CA LEU A 187 -20.44 17.36 -4.09
C LEU A 187 -21.93 17.10 -4.39
N PRO A 188 -22.42 15.85 -4.27
CA PRO A 188 -21.68 14.63 -3.90
C PRO A 188 -20.92 13.98 -5.08
N GLU A 189 -21.08 14.46 -6.32
CA GLU A 189 -20.53 13.86 -7.55
C GLU A 189 -19.05 13.47 -7.43
N ASP A 190 -18.17 14.42 -7.08
CA ASP A 190 -16.73 14.17 -7.00
C ASP A 190 -16.34 13.22 -5.86
N MET A 191 -17.11 13.20 -4.77
CA MET A 191 -16.85 12.29 -3.66
C MET A 191 -17.04 10.84 -4.11
N GLU A 192 -18.07 10.57 -4.92
CA GLU A 192 -18.26 9.22 -5.49
C GLU A 192 -17.21 8.88 -6.56
N VAL A 193 -16.74 9.83 -7.37
CA VAL A 193 -15.59 9.61 -8.28
C VAL A 193 -14.35 9.20 -7.51
N ILE A 194 -14.03 9.91 -6.43
CA ILE A 194 -12.87 9.61 -5.57
C ILE A 194 -13.02 8.19 -4.98
N LYS A 195 -14.20 7.82 -4.48
CA LYS A 195 -14.48 6.49 -3.92
C LYS A 195 -14.40 5.38 -4.98
N GLU A 196 -14.94 5.61 -6.18
CA GLU A 196 -14.83 4.68 -7.32
C GLU A 196 -13.35 4.47 -7.72
N MET A 197 -12.52 5.52 -7.69
CA MET A 197 -11.07 5.41 -7.97
C MET A 197 -10.28 4.69 -6.86
N ILE A 198 -10.71 4.80 -5.59
CA ILE A 198 -10.10 4.07 -4.46
C ILE A 198 -10.44 2.57 -4.54
N ARG A 199 -11.71 2.22 -4.78
CA ARG A 199 -12.13 0.83 -4.98
C ARG A 199 -11.50 0.22 -6.22
N GLY A 200 -11.38 1.01 -7.29
CA GLY A 200 -11.12 0.56 -8.65
C GLY A 200 -12.33 -0.17 -9.25
N LYS A 201 -12.47 -0.11 -10.57
CA LYS A 201 -13.49 -0.91 -11.30
C LYS A 201 -12.85 -2.08 -12.02
N LYS A 202 -13.45 -3.27 -11.89
CA LYS A 202 -13.07 -4.42 -12.69
C LYS A 202 -13.42 -4.19 -14.17
N PRO A 203 -12.80 -4.94 -15.12
CA PRO A 203 -13.16 -4.87 -16.53
C PRO A 203 -14.65 -5.06 -16.81
N GLU A 204 -15.29 -5.99 -16.11
CA GLU A 204 -16.72 -6.33 -16.25
C GLU A 204 -17.67 -5.17 -15.91
N ASP A 205 -17.26 -4.26 -15.01
CA ASP A 205 -18.10 -3.16 -14.49
C ASP A 205 -17.91 -1.83 -15.27
N ARG A 206 -17.05 -1.80 -16.30
CA ARG A 206 -16.71 -0.58 -17.07
C ARG A 206 -17.76 -0.16 -18.10
N GLY A 207 -18.68 -1.05 -18.45
CA GLY A 207 -19.79 -0.76 -19.37
C GLY A 207 -21.00 -0.12 -18.68
N GLU A 208 -21.04 -0.09 -17.35
CA GLU A 208 -22.14 0.47 -16.58
C GLU A 208 -22.05 2.00 -16.48
N VAL A 209 -23.20 2.67 -16.36
CA VAL A 209 -23.27 4.13 -16.27
C VAL A 209 -22.56 4.61 -15.02
N HIS A 210 -21.39 5.22 -15.20
CA HIS A 210 -20.63 5.85 -14.14
C HIS A 210 -21.44 7.00 -13.51
N VAL A 211 -21.52 7.00 -12.18
CA VAL A 211 -22.30 8.01 -11.44
C VAL A 211 -21.61 9.38 -11.48
N GLY A 212 -20.27 9.43 -11.55
CA GLY A 212 -19.52 10.67 -11.35
C GLY A 212 -18.67 11.20 -12.52
N ARG A 213 -18.43 10.44 -13.59
CA ARG A 213 -17.71 10.92 -14.80
C ARG A 213 -18.18 10.21 -16.08
N PRO A 214 -18.20 10.88 -17.25
CA PRO A 214 -18.67 10.28 -18.50
C PRO A 214 -17.62 9.33 -19.13
N GLN A 215 -18.04 8.56 -20.15
CA GLN A 215 -17.27 7.48 -20.75
C GLN A 215 -15.93 7.91 -21.39
N GLU A 216 -15.80 9.18 -21.77
CA GLU A 216 -14.56 9.77 -22.30
C GLU A 216 -13.49 9.93 -21.22
N ARG A 217 -13.84 9.79 -19.94
CA ARG A 217 -12.97 10.01 -18.77
C ARG A 217 -12.59 8.72 -18.03
N LEU A 218 -12.91 7.53 -18.57
CA LEU A 218 -12.68 6.29 -17.83
C LEU A 218 -11.21 5.96 -17.57
N PHE A 219 -10.29 6.52 -18.37
CA PHE A 219 -8.85 6.45 -18.14
C PHE A 219 -8.42 6.99 -16.76
N LEU A 220 -9.21 7.86 -16.11
CA LEU A 220 -8.89 8.37 -14.76
C LEU A 220 -8.90 7.26 -13.71
N TYR A 221 -9.78 6.26 -13.84
CA TYR A 221 -9.86 5.11 -12.92
C TYR A 221 -8.69 4.13 -13.09
N GLU A 222 -7.83 4.34 -14.09
CA GLU A 222 -6.61 3.55 -14.32
C GLU A 222 -5.38 4.13 -13.61
N ILE A 223 -5.49 5.32 -13.00
CA ILE A 223 -4.36 6.01 -12.37
C ILE A 223 -4.06 5.46 -10.97
N VAL A 224 -5.08 5.32 -10.12
CA VAL A 224 -4.89 5.00 -8.69
C VAL A 224 -4.99 3.51 -8.39
N ALA A 225 -6.04 2.82 -8.87
CA ALA A 225 -6.27 1.40 -8.61
C ALA A 225 -6.77 0.69 -9.88
N ASN A 226 -5.83 0.29 -10.74
CA ASN A 226 -6.14 -0.26 -12.06
C ASN A 226 -6.44 -1.76 -11.99
N LYS A 227 -7.71 -2.11 -11.73
CA LYS A 227 -8.13 -3.53 -11.64
C LYS A 227 -8.21 -4.25 -13.01
N THR A 228 -7.81 -3.63 -14.14
CA THR A 228 -7.75 -4.30 -15.45
C THR A 228 -6.44 -5.04 -15.67
N ASN A 229 -5.30 -4.35 -15.55
CA ASN A 229 -3.97 -4.94 -15.76
C ASN A 229 -3.00 -4.69 -14.59
N GLY A 230 -3.43 -3.99 -13.54
CA GLY A 230 -2.62 -3.70 -12.37
C GLY A 230 -1.47 -2.71 -12.61
N ILE A 231 -1.53 -1.88 -13.65
CA ILE A 231 -0.57 -0.79 -13.88
C ILE A 231 -1.17 0.50 -13.34
N ASP A 232 -0.71 0.94 -12.16
CA ASP A 232 -1.20 2.11 -11.42
C ASP A 232 -0.11 2.73 -10.54
N VAL A 233 -0.34 3.96 -10.06
CA VAL A 233 0.66 4.75 -9.34
C VAL A 233 0.92 4.29 -7.90
N ASP A 234 0.00 3.51 -7.30
CA ASP A 234 0.20 2.76 -6.05
C ASP A 234 1.49 1.93 -6.14
N LYS A 235 1.55 1.05 -7.16
CA LYS A 235 2.71 0.18 -7.41
C LYS A 235 3.96 0.95 -7.73
N PHE A 236 3.84 2.08 -8.42
CA PHE A 236 4.99 2.88 -8.80
C PHE A 236 5.68 3.50 -7.57
N ASP A 237 4.90 3.92 -6.57
CA ASP A 237 5.46 4.34 -5.28
C ASP A 237 6.03 3.16 -4.50
N TYR A 238 5.24 2.11 -4.20
CA TYR A 238 5.73 1.07 -3.30
C TYR A 238 6.89 0.26 -3.90
N PHE A 239 6.97 0.06 -5.22
CA PHE A 239 8.16 -0.56 -5.81
C PHE A 239 9.43 0.27 -5.56
N ALA A 240 9.36 1.60 -5.64
CA ALA A 240 10.51 2.45 -5.36
C ALA A 240 10.79 2.54 -3.85
N ARG A 241 9.75 2.76 -3.05
CA ARG A 241 9.81 2.95 -1.59
C ARG A 241 10.22 1.68 -0.85
N ASP A 242 9.59 0.54 -1.13
CA ASP A 242 9.91 -0.72 -0.47
C ASP A 242 11.30 -1.21 -0.89
N CYS A 243 11.69 -1.05 -2.16
CA CYS A 243 13.05 -1.36 -2.60
C CYS A 243 14.11 -0.55 -1.85
N HIS A 244 13.90 0.77 -1.71
CA HIS A 244 14.78 1.65 -0.94
C HIS A 244 14.94 1.16 0.52
N HIS A 245 13.83 0.90 1.20
CA HIS A 245 13.83 0.49 2.61
C HIS A 245 14.31 -0.96 2.84
N LEU A 246 14.16 -1.86 1.86
CA LEU A 246 14.64 -3.24 1.94
C LEU A 246 16.10 -3.41 1.49
N GLY A 247 16.72 -2.40 0.86
CA GLY A 247 18.01 -2.54 0.20
C GLY A 247 17.96 -3.44 -1.04
N ILE A 248 16.80 -3.49 -1.72
CA ILE A 248 16.61 -4.20 -2.99
C ILE A 248 16.65 -3.17 -4.13
N GLN A 249 17.22 -3.53 -5.28
CA GLN A 249 17.23 -2.64 -6.43
C GLN A 249 15.88 -2.65 -7.17
N ASN A 250 15.23 -1.49 -7.29
CA ASN A 250 14.11 -1.30 -8.21
C ASN A 250 14.65 -1.25 -9.65
N HIS A 251 13.95 -1.92 -10.58
CA HIS A 251 14.30 -2.01 -12.00
C HIS A 251 13.27 -1.32 -12.91
N PHE A 252 12.20 -0.76 -12.35
CA PHE A 252 11.15 -0.07 -13.09
C PHE A 252 11.30 1.45 -13.03
N ASP A 253 11.27 2.09 -14.21
CA ASP A 253 11.32 3.55 -14.37
C ASP A 253 9.93 4.10 -14.70
N HIS A 254 9.25 4.62 -13.67
CA HIS A 254 7.91 5.20 -13.78
C HIS A 254 7.90 6.57 -14.48
N LEU A 255 8.97 7.38 -14.34
CA LEU A 255 9.06 8.69 -15.01
C LEU A 255 9.18 8.53 -16.53
N ARG A 256 9.92 7.50 -16.97
CA ARG A 256 9.99 7.11 -18.37
C ARG A 256 8.64 6.61 -18.90
N PHE A 257 7.90 5.83 -18.10
CA PHE A 257 6.54 5.43 -18.44
C PHE A 257 5.63 6.66 -18.61
N PHE A 258 5.54 7.57 -17.62
CA PHE A 258 4.72 8.79 -17.67
C PHE A 258 4.95 9.61 -18.94
N ARG A 259 6.22 9.92 -19.28
CA ARG A 259 6.60 10.70 -20.47
C ARG A 259 6.11 10.14 -21.81
N SER A 260 5.67 8.89 -21.82
CA SER A 260 5.21 8.19 -23.01
C SER A 260 3.82 7.55 -22.87
N ALA A 261 3.10 7.86 -21.78
CA ALA A 261 1.70 7.50 -21.63
C ALA A 261 0.81 8.41 -22.49
N ARG A 262 -0.22 7.82 -23.11
CA ARG A 262 -1.25 8.53 -23.90
C ARG A 262 -2.62 7.91 -23.67
N VAL A 263 -3.68 8.70 -23.73
CA VAL A 263 -5.05 8.19 -23.74
C VAL A 263 -5.51 7.99 -25.18
N ILE A 264 -5.94 6.77 -25.51
CA ILE A 264 -6.39 6.38 -26.85
C ILE A 264 -7.69 5.58 -26.74
N LYS A 265 -8.57 5.73 -27.74
CA LYS A 265 -9.77 4.90 -27.88
C LYS A 265 -9.38 3.50 -28.34
N CYS A 266 -9.66 2.50 -27.52
CA CYS A 266 -9.22 1.12 -27.73
C CYS A 266 -10.28 0.28 -28.47
N PRO A 267 -9.96 -0.97 -28.88
CA PRO A 267 -10.88 -1.82 -29.66
C PRO A 267 -12.20 -2.17 -28.94
N ASP A 268 -12.24 -2.07 -27.61
CA ASP A 268 -13.46 -2.18 -26.78
C ASP A 268 -14.35 -0.93 -26.81
N GLY A 269 -13.91 0.14 -27.47
CA GLY A 269 -14.61 1.41 -27.57
C GLY A 269 -14.37 2.37 -26.39
N LEU A 270 -13.55 2.01 -25.42
CA LEU A 270 -13.25 2.83 -24.23
C LEU A 270 -11.97 3.66 -24.40
N MET A 271 -11.81 4.69 -23.58
CA MET A 271 -10.59 5.50 -23.50
C MET A 271 -9.66 4.93 -22.42
N HIS A 272 -8.48 4.46 -22.80
CA HIS A 272 -7.49 3.84 -21.90
C HIS A 272 -6.14 4.54 -21.93
N ILE A 273 -5.41 4.47 -20.82
CA ILE A 273 -3.98 4.81 -20.75
C ILE A 273 -3.18 3.74 -21.50
N CYS A 274 -2.77 4.09 -22.71
CA CYS A 274 -1.95 3.28 -23.59
C CYS A 274 -0.46 3.56 -23.38
N SER A 275 0.32 2.49 -23.41
CA SER A 275 1.77 2.52 -23.31
C SER A 275 2.43 2.72 -24.66
N ARG A 276 3.64 3.24 -24.64
CA ARG A 276 4.47 3.34 -25.83
C ARG A 276 5.06 1.96 -26.18
N ASP A 277 4.97 1.53 -27.44
CA ASP A 277 5.47 0.21 -27.93
C ASP A 277 6.81 -0.27 -27.33
N LYS A 278 7.84 0.59 -27.36
CA LYS A 278 9.19 0.32 -26.86
C LYS A 278 9.29 0.14 -25.34
N GLU A 279 8.25 0.48 -24.58
CA GLU A 279 8.20 0.36 -23.11
C GLU A 279 7.75 -1.02 -22.65
N VAL A 280 7.38 -1.93 -23.57
CA VAL A 280 6.97 -3.29 -23.23
C VAL A 280 7.96 -4.01 -22.29
N HIS A 281 9.28 -3.85 -22.50
CA HIS A 281 10.30 -4.40 -21.60
C HIS A 281 10.37 -3.71 -20.22
N ASN A 282 10.06 -2.41 -20.14
CA ASN A 282 9.97 -1.68 -18.86
C ASN A 282 8.77 -2.20 -18.03
N LEU A 283 7.64 -2.49 -18.69
CA LEU A 283 6.48 -3.11 -18.03
C LEU A 283 6.74 -4.56 -17.60
N TYR A 284 7.42 -5.38 -18.40
CA TYR A 284 7.88 -6.70 -17.93
C TYR A 284 8.85 -6.60 -16.75
N ALA A 285 9.76 -5.60 -16.74
CA ALA A 285 10.64 -5.34 -15.61
C ALA A 285 9.87 -4.94 -14.34
N MET A 286 8.74 -4.23 -14.48
CA MET A 286 7.83 -3.91 -13.38
C MET A 286 7.23 -5.17 -12.72
N PHE A 287 6.63 -6.07 -13.51
CA PHE A 287 6.04 -7.29 -12.96
C PHE A 287 7.11 -8.29 -12.46
N TYR A 288 8.30 -8.30 -13.07
CA TYR A 288 9.45 -9.02 -12.53
C TYR A 288 9.90 -8.44 -11.18
N ALA A 289 9.95 -7.11 -11.04
CA ALA A 289 10.27 -6.44 -9.77
C ALA A 289 9.24 -6.82 -8.70
N ARG A 290 7.93 -6.78 -9.00
CA ARG A 290 6.86 -7.29 -8.12
C ARG A 290 7.11 -8.73 -7.67
N CYS A 291 7.33 -9.65 -8.59
CA CYS A 291 7.53 -11.07 -8.27
C CYS A 291 8.81 -11.29 -7.43
N SER A 292 9.91 -10.62 -7.78
CA SER A 292 11.16 -10.63 -7.01
C SER A 292 10.97 -10.09 -5.59
N PHE A 293 10.25 -8.98 -5.45
CA PHE A 293 9.91 -8.35 -4.17
C PHE A 293 9.05 -9.27 -3.29
N HIS A 294 7.92 -9.77 -3.80
CA HIS A 294 7.07 -10.70 -3.05
C HIS A 294 7.84 -11.97 -2.65
N ARG A 295 8.66 -12.56 -3.54
CA ARG A 295 9.46 -13.76 -3.25
C ARG A 295 10.51 -13.52 -2.15
N LYS A 296 11.18 -12.38 -2.16
CA LYS A 296 12.30 -12.05 -1.25
C LYS A 296 11.82 -11.50 0.09
N ALA A 297 10.80 -10.65 0.09
CA ALA A 297 10.36 -9.88 1.25
C ALA A 297 8.98 -10.32 1.76
N CYS A 298 7.87 -9.98 1.08
CA CYS A 298 6.52 -10.22 1.62
C CYS A 298 6.28 -11.69 1.98
N GLN A 299 6.59 -12.59 1.06
CA GLN A 299 6.47 -14.04 1.25
C GLN A 299 7.76 -14.64 1.85
N HIS A 300 8.53 -13.88 2.64
CA HIS A 300 9.66 -14.46 3.36
C HIS A 300 9.16 -15.39 4.48
N LYS A 301 9.80 -16.56 4.64
CA LYS A 301 9.34 -17.62 5.58
C LYS A 301 9.19 -17.14 7.03
N THR A 302 10.01 -16.18 7.45
CA THR A 302 9.99 -15.67 8.83
C THR A 302 8.93 -14.58 9.04
N ASN A 303 8.60 -13.80 8.02
CA ASN A 303 7.51 -12.82 8.09
C ASN A 303 6.21 -13.54 8.43
N ARG A 304 5.87 -14.56 7.63
CA ARG A 304 4.64 -15.34 7.78
C ARG A 304 4.47 -16.03 9.13
N LEU A 305 5.57 -16.44 9.74
CA LEU A 305 5.60 -16.96 11.11
C LEU A 305 5.20 -15.88 12.12
N ILE A 306 5.75 -14.68 11.97
CA ILE A 306 5.45 -13.53 12.83
C ILE A 306 4.02 -13.03 12.59
N GLU A 307 3.56 -12.95 11.34
CA GLU A 307 2.16 -12.62 11.02
C GLU A 307 1.18 -13.55 11.74
N THR A 308 1.48 -14.86 11.72
CA THR A 308 0.66 -15.88 12.37
C THR A 308 0.69 -15.73 13.90
N MET A 309 1.85 -15.45 14.49
CA MET A 309 1.99 -15.21 15.93
C MET A 309 1.27 -13.93 16.38
N ILE A 310 1.40 -12.82 15.63
CA ILE A 310 0.66 -11.58 15.90
C ILE A 310 -0.85 -11.81 15.79
N THR A 311 -1.29 -12.53 14.75
CA THR A 311 -2.72 -12.90 14.58
C THR A 311 -3.23 -13.74 15.75
N ASP A 312 -2.49 -14.78 16.17
CA ASP A 312 -2.86 -15.63 17.30
C ASP A 312 -2.92 -14.83 18.63
N ALA A 313 -2.03 -13.85 18.80
CA ALA A 313 -2.04 -12.94 19.95
C ALA A 313 -3.22 -11.96 19.90
N PHE A 314 -3.52 -11.37 18.74
CA PHE A 314 -4.66 -10.45 18.58
C PHE A 314 -6.00 -11.15 18.79
N LEU A 315 -6.16 -12.39 18.31
CA LEU A 315 -7.35 -13.21 18.58
C LEU A 315 -7.53 -13.48 20.09
N LYS A 316 -6.44 -13.72 20.81
CA LYS A 316 -6.44 -13.88 22.28
C LYS A 316 -6.64 -12.56 23.05
N ALA A 317 -6.43 -11.42 22.40
CA ALA A 317 -6.56 -10.09 23.00
C ALA A 317 -7.88 -9.38 22.64
N ASP A 318 -8.63 -9.88 21.65
CA ASP A 318 -9.73 -9.15 21.00
C ASP A 318 -10.72 -8.56 22.00
N GLU A 319 -11.37 -9.39 22.82
CA GLU A 319 -12.38 -9.01 23.80
C GLU A 319 -11.85 -8.14 24.97
N HIS A 320 -10.54 -7.96 25.06
CA HIS A 320 -9.88 -7.28 26.18
C HIS A 320 -9.25 -5.94 25.79
N ILE A 321 -8.95 -5.74 24.49
CA ILE A 321 -8.50 -4.45 23.95
C ILE A 321 -9.72 -3.63 23.52
N MET A 322 -10.10 -2.66 24.36
CA MET A 322 -11.30 -1.84 24.18
C MET A 322 -10.98 -0.42 23.70
N THR A 323 -11.45 -0.08 22.50
CA THR A 323 -11.28 1.25 21.89
C THR A 323 -12.58 2.07 22.00
N LYS A 324 -12.48 3.33 22.45
CA LYS A 324 -13.64 4.25 22.51
C LYS A 324 -13.98 4.81 21.12
N GLY A 325 -15.22 4.58 20.67
CA GLY A 325 -15.80 5.09 19.44
C GLY A 325 -16.98 6.04 19.65
N SER A 326 -17.80 6.20 18.61
CA SER A 326 -18.88 7.19 18.55
C SER A 326 -19.91 7.06 19.69
N GLY A 327 -20.22 8.20 20.32
CA GLY A 327 -21.13 8.27 21.47
C GLY A 327 -20.54 7.65 22.76
N GLY A 328 -19.22 7.50 22.85
CA GLY A 328 -18.55 6.92 24.02
C GLY A 328 -18.68 5.41 24.14
N ARG A 329 -19.25 4.74 23.13
CA ARG A 329 -19.31 3.27 23.04
C ARG A 329 -17.90 2.68 22.99
N SER A 330 -17.72 1.49 23.56
CA SER A 330 -16.45 0.76 23.54
C SER A 330 -16.54 -0.40 22.55
N TYR A 331 -15.55 -0.55 21.69
CA TYR A 331 -15.45 -1.59 20.66
C TYR A 331 -14.22 -2.46 20.94
N CYS A 332 -14.36 -3.78 20.82
CA CYS A 332 -13.22 -4.70 20.85
C CYS A 332 -12.41 -4.60 19.55
N LEU A 333 -11.22 -5.21 19.50
CA LEU A 333 -10.28 -5.09 18.38
C LEU A 333 -10.92 -5.43 17.01
N SER A 334 -11.70 -6.50 16.94
CA SER A 334 -12.40 -6.97 15.73
C SER A 334 -13.70 -6.24 15.39
N LYS A 335 -14.22 -5.42 16.32
CA LYS A 335 -15.44 -4.60 16.13
C LYS A 335 -15.12 -3.12 15.91
N ALA A 336 -13.87 -2.70 16.08
CA ALA A 336 -13.46 -1.32 15.82
C ALA A 336 -13.65 -0.92 14.33
N ILE A 337 -13.66 -1.88 13.39
CA ILE A 337 -14.00 -1.65 11.98
C ILE A 337 -15.43 -1.15 11.76
N ASP A 338 -16.33 -1.40 12.72
CA ASP A 338 -17.75 -1.03 12.64
C ASP A 338 -17.99 0.45 13.06
N ASP A 339 -16.96 1.17 13.53
CA ASP A 339 -17.03 2.59 13.92
C ASP A 339 -15.73 3.35 13.60
N MET A 340 -15.79 4.31 12.67
CA MET A 340 -14.59 5.02 12.22
C MET A 340 -13.94 5.91 13.30
N GLN A 341 -14.64 6.31 14.36
CA GLN A 341 -14.02 7.03 15.49
C GLN A 341 -13.15 6.09 16.35
N ALA A 342 -13.60 4.85 16.56
CA ALA A 342 -12.79 3.80 17.16
C ALA A 342 -11.63 3.43 16.21
N TYR A 343 -11.93 3.16 14.94
CA TYR A 343 -10.93 2.76 13.94
C TYR A 343 -9.80 3.77 13.76
N THR A 344 -10.11 5.08 13.85
CA THR A 344 -9.11 6.16 13.78
C THR A 344 -7.99 6.00 14.82
N LYS A 345 -8.28 5.36 15.97
CA LYS A 345 -7.32 5.14 17.07
C LYS A 345 -6.60 3.81 16.96
N LEU A 346 -7.12 2.88 16.15
CA LEU A 346 -6.58 1.54 16.02
C LEU A 346 -5.39 1.51 15.05
N THR A 347 -4.20 1.23 15.57
CA THR A 347 -2.90 1.31 14.88
C THR A 347 -1.97 0.19 15.39
N ASP A 348 -0.75 0.06 14.85
CA ASP A 348 0.24 -0.96 15.28
C ASP A 348 0.54 -0.92 16.78
N ARG A 349 0.28 0.23 17.42
CA ARG A 349 0.34 0.44 18.89
C ARG A 349 -0.33 -0.68 19.69
N VAL A 350 -1.37 -1.33 19.17
CA VAL A 350 -2.04 -2.48 19.84
C VAL A 350 -1.05 -3.58 20.26
N PHE A 351 0.04 -3.78 19.52
CA PHE A 351 1.12 -4.71 19.87
C PHE A 351 1.81 -4.32 21.19
N GLU A 352 2.14 -3.04 21.35
CA GLU A 352 2.76 -2.48 22.56
C GLU A 352 1.76 -2.36 23.72
N ASP A 353 0.49 -2.02 23.45
CA ASP A 353 -0.56 -1.99 24.47
C ASP A 353 -0.81 -3.41 25.06
N ILE A 354 -0.70 -4.48 24.25
CA ILE A 354 -0.73 -5.88 24.73
C ILE A 354 0.55 -6.23 25.52
N LEU A 355 1.73 -5.92 24.99
CA LEU A 355 3.02 -6.25 25.65
C LEU A 355 3.20 -5.55 27.00
N SER A 356 2.83 -4.27 27.09
CA SER A 356 2.94 -3.46 28.32
C SER A 356 1.87 -3.77 29.37
N SER A 357 0.78 -4.45 28.98
CA SER A 357 -0.35 -4.72 29.86
C SER A 357 0.01 -5.54 31.11
N SER A 358 -0.62 -5.20 32.23
CA SER A 358 -0.64 -5.97 33.49
C SER A 358 -1.91 -6.80 33.69
N SER A 359 -2.81 -6.80 32.70
CA SER A 359 -4.05 -7.60 32.74
C SER A 359 -3.75 -9.08 32.59
N GLU A 360 -4.23 -9.88 33.55
CA GLU A 360 -4.11 -11.34 33.53
C GLU A 360 -4.85 -11.96 32.34
N GLN A 361 -5.93 -11.32 31.88
CA GLN A 361 -6.68 -11.72 30.68
C GLN A 361 -5.83 -11.61 29.40
N LEU A 362 -4.86 -10.69 29.36
CA LEU A 362 -3.95 -10.49 28.22
C LEU A 362 -2.65 -11.32 28.31
N ARG A 363 -2.46 -12.10 29.38
CA ARG A 363 -1.23 -12.87 29.65
C ARG A 363 -0.83 -13.79 28.48
N ASP A 364 -1.78 -14.52 27.92
CA ASP A 364 -1.53 -15.43 26.80
C ASP A 364 -1.09 -14.71 25.52
N ALA A 365 -1.77 -13.60 25.17
CA ALA A 365 -1.42 -12.78 24.02
C ALA A 365 -0.02 -12.15 24.20
N LYS A 366 0.22 -11.57 25.38
CA LYS A 366 1.52 -11.00 25.79
C LYS A 366 2.65 -12.03 25.72
N ASN A 367 2.42 -13.27 26.15
CA ASN A 367 3.41 -14.35 26.04
C ASN A 367 3.77 -14.67 24.58
N ILE A 368 2.80 -14.66 23.66
CA ILE A 368 3.06 -14.87 22.23
C ILE A 368 3.86 -13.70 21.65
N LEU A 369 3.49 -12.44 21.95
CA LEU A 369 4.24 -11.28 21.46
C LEU A 369 5.66 -11.21 22.05
N HIS A 370 5.84 -11.56 23.32
CA HIS A 370 7.16 -11.62 23.96
C HIS A 370 8.08 -12.64 23.27
N ARG A 371 7.54 -13.79 22.82
CA ARG A 371 8.29 -14.77 22.01
C ARG A 371 8.75 -14.22 20.66
N ILE A 372 8.01 -13.28 20.05
CA ILE A 372 8.46 -12.58 18.83
C ILE A 372 9.70 -11.73 19.14
N ILE A 373 9.64 -10.93 20.22
CA ILE A 373 10.73 -10.05 20.66
C ILE A 373 11.98 -10.85 21.05
N THR A 374 11.84 -11.95 21.79
CA THR A 374 12.96 -12.83 22.17
C THR A 374 13.36 -13.84 21.09
N ARG A 375 12.73 -13.77 19.91
CA ARG A 375 13.00 -14.61 18.73
C ARG A 375 12.74 -16.11 18.90
N ASP A 376 11.99 -16.53 19.91
CA ASP A 376 11.40 -17.88 19.99
C ASP A 376 10.18 -18.01 19.07
N LEU A 377 10.44 -17.87 17.77
CA LEU A 377 9.41 -17.99 16.74
C LEU A 377 8.99 -19.45 16.55
N TYR A 378 7.76 -19.62 16.06
CA TYR A 378 7.29 -20.84 15.40
C TYR A 378 8.33 -21.33 14.35
N LYS A 379 8.40 -22.64 14.10
CA LYS A 379 9.47 -23.24 13.27
C LYS A 379 8.96 -23.62 11.90
N CYS A 380 9.73 -23.34 10.85
CA CYS A 380 9.39 -23.76 9.49
C CYS A 380 9.91 -25.19 9.24
N VAL A 381 8.98 -26.14 9.10
CA VAL A 381 9.25 -27.58 8.92
C VAL A 381 9.83 -27.85 7.53
N GLY A 382 9.23 -27.25 6.50
CA GLY A 382 9.70 -27.35 5.12
C GLY A 382 8.90 -26.52 4.11
N LYS A 383 9.43 -26.46 2.89
CA LYS A 383 8.76 -25.92 1.69
C LYS A 383 8.59 -27.02 0.64
N LEU A 384 7.45 -27.07 -0.03
CA LEU A 384 7.19 -27.92 -1.20
C LEU A 384 6.86 -27.06 -2.41
N GLU A 385 7.53 -27.28 -3.53
CA GLU A 385 7.15 -26.67 -4.81
C GLU A 385 6.20 -27.62 -5.54
N THR A 386 5.02 -27.14 -5.95
CA THR A 386 3.98 -27.98 -6.59
C THR A 386 3.93 -27.73 -8.10
N GLY A 387 3.73 -28.79 -8.89
CA GLY A 387 3.68 -28.68 -10.36
C GLY A 387 2.35 -28.14 -10.91
N THR A 388 1.32 -28.18 -10.07
CA THR A 388 -0.05 -27.72 -10.31
C THR A 388 -0.51 -26.85 -9.13
N ASP A 389 -1.61 -26.11 -9.31
CA ASP A 389 -2.33 -25.53 -8.18
C ASP A 389 -2.76 -26.65 -7.21
N PHE A 390 -2.63 -26.38 -5.90
CA PHE A 390 -2.89 -27.33 -4.83
C PHE A 390 -3.89 -26.72 -3.84
N PRO A 391 -5.12 -27.25 -3.72
CA PRO A 391 -6.14 -26.68 -2.83
C PRO A 391 -5.74 -26.76 -1.35
N GLN A 392 -6.00 -25.69 -0.58
CA GLN A 392 -5.66 -25.58 0.85
C GLN A 392 -6.36 -26.66 1.70
N GLU A 393 -7.56 -27.09 1.28
CA GLU A 393 -8.37 -28.13 1.93
C GLU A 393 -7.62 -29.45 2.02
N ARG A 394 -6.77 -29.77 1.03
CA ARG A 394 -5.94 -31.00 1.00
C ARG A 394 -4.81 -31.01 2.04
N ILE A 395 -4.58 -29.89 2.73
CA ILE A 395 -3.59 -29.73 3.80
C ILE A 395 -4.25 -29.33 5.13
N SER A 396 -5.59 -29.34 5.20
CA SER A 396 -6.37 -28.94 6.40
C SER A 396 -6.32 -29.95 7.56
N GLY A 397 -5.88 -31.19 7.32
CA GLY A 397 -5.78 -32.24 8.35
C GLY A 397 -4.73 -31.99 9.45
N TRP A 398 -3.92 -30.95 9.30
CA TRP A 398 -2.75 -30.64 10.13
C TRP A 398 -3.14 -29.75 11.32
N LYS A 399 -3.93 -30.25 12.28
CA LYS A 399 -4.55 -29.38 13.31
C LYS A 399 -3.59 -28.70 14.28
N GLU A 400 -2.38 -29.23 14.49
CA GLU A 400 -1.37 -28.64 15.39
C GLU A 400 -0.25 -27.87 14.66
N GLU A 401 -0.28 -27.88 13.33
CA GLU A 401 0.76 -27.32 12.46
C GLU A 401 0.12 -26.33 11.50
N VAL A 402 0.75 -25.18 11.30
CA VAL A 402 0.24 -24.18 10.35
C VAL A 402 0.69 -24.61 8.96
N SER A 403 -0.25 -25.08 8.15
CA SER A 403 -0.03 -25.38 6.74
C SER A 403 -0.55 -24.24 5.86
N GLU A 404 0.17 -23.93 4.80
CA GLU A 404 -0.13 -22.81 3.92
C GLU A 404 0.23 -23.12 2.47
N VAL A 405 -0.72 -22.84 1.57
CA VAL A 405 -0.47 -22.68 0.14
C VAL A 405 -0.13 -21.21 -0.16
N VAL A 406 1.11 -20.94 -0.55
CA VAL A 406 1.52 -19.62 -1.05
C VAL A 406 1.46 -19.62 -2.58
N LYS A 407 0.77 -18.63 -3.15
CA LYS A 407 0.75 -18.37 -4.58
C LYS A 407 1.55 -17.09 -4.87
N LEU A 408 2.49 -17.16 -5.80
CA LEU A 408 3.19 -16.01 -6.36
C LEU A 408 2.76 -15.84 -7.81
N ASP A 409 2.52 -14.60 -8.23
CA ASP A 409 2.07 -14.30 -9.59
C ASP A 409 2.57 -12.94 -10.10
N TYR A 410 2.23 -12.62 -11.34
CA TYR A 410 2.45 -11.31 -11.97
C TYR A 410 1.24 -10.36 -11.77
N GLY A 411 0.38 -10.63 -10.79
CA GLY A 411 -0.77 -9.78 -10.42
C GLY A 411 -2.10 -10.18 -11.04
N MET A 412 -2.10 -11.12 -11.99
CA MET A 412 -3.28 -11.60 -12.71
C MET A 412 -3.41 -13.13 -12.71
N LYS A 413 -3.06 -13.79 -11.60
CA LYS A 413 -2.94 -15.26 -11.53
C LYS A 413 -1.97 -15.76 -12.61
N ASP A 414 -2.30 -16.79 -13.37
CA ASP A 414 -1.42 -17.35 -14.42
C ASP A 414 -1.53 -16.62 -15.78
N LYS A 415 -2.29 -15.51 -15.86
CA LYS A 415 -2.34 -14.67 -17.07
C LYS A 415 -1.09 -13.79 -17.18
N ASP A 416 -0.67 -13.53 -18.41
CA ASP A 416 0.27 -12.48 -18.76
C ASP A 416 -0.42 -11.10 -18.61
N PRO A 417 -0.05 -10.25 -17.64
CA PRO A 417 -0.67 -8.94 -17.50
C PRO A 417 -0.37 -8.01 -18.68
N ILE A 418 0.72 -8.25 -19.43
CA ILE A 418 1.09 -7.44 -20.60
C ILE A 418 0.15 -7.73 -21.79
N GLY A 419 -0.47 -8.90 -21.84
CA GLY A 419 -1.50 -9.22 -22.83
C GLY A 419 -2.72 -8.30 -22.75
N GLU A 420 -3.02 -7.79 -21.55
CA GLU A 420 -4.15 -6.91 -21.24
C GLU A 420 -3.72 -5.41 -21.25
N VAL A 421 -2.56 -5.08 -21.85
CA VAL A 421 -2.04 -3.71 -22.02
C VAL A 421 -2.18 -3.26 -23.47
N PHE A 422 -2.74 -2.08 -23.67
CA PHE A 422 -2.78 -1.41 -24.95
C PHE A 422 -1.52 -0.56 -25.20
N PHE A 423 -0.99 -0.64 -26.42
CA PHE A 423 0.20 0.03 -26.89
C PHE A 423 -0.07 0.91 -28.12
N TYR A 424 0.85 1.86 -28.41
CA TYR A 424 0.83 2.67 -29.62
C TYR A 424 2.23 2.85 -30.25
N SER A 425 2.26 3.17 -31.56
CA SER A 425 3.48 3.22 -32.39
C SER A 425 3.98 4.65 -32.69
N LYS A 426 5.10 4.82 -33.41
CA LYS A 426 5.69 6.17 -33.64
C LYS A 426 5.06 6.85 -34.85
N SER A 427 4.83 6.03 -35.87
CA SER A 427 4.08 6.35 -37.08
C SER A 427 2.60 6.59 -36.81
N ASP A 428 2.02 5.88 -35.84
CA ASP A 428 0.61 6.03 -35.44
C ASP A 428 0.48 6.07 -33.91
N ASN A 429 0.04 7.22 -33.40
CA ASN A 429 -0.24 7.50 -31.99
C ASN A 429 -1.73 7.65 -31.66
N LYS A 430 -2.61 7.18 -32.55
CA LYS A 430 -4.07 7.20 -32.43
C LYS A 430 -4.70 5.80 -32.50
N THR A 431 -3.99 4.80 -33.03
CA THR A 431 -4.42 3.41 -33.00
C THR A 431 -3.78 2.66 -31.84
N ALA A 432 -4.60 2.05 -30.99
CA ALA A 432 -4.18 1.16 -29.91
C ALA A 432 -4.10 -0.30 -30.40
N PHE A 433 -3.10 -1.05 -29.92
CA PHE A 433 -2.93 -2.48 -30.19
C PHE A 433 -2.27 -3.20 -29.01
N ASN A 434 -2.52 -4.50 -28.83
CA ASN A 434 -1.80 -5.33 -27.85
C ASN A 434 -0.51 -5.90 -28.50
N ILE A 435 0.54 -6.15 -27.71
CA ILE A 435 1.78 -6.77 -28.19
C ILE A 435 1.86 -8.23 -27.71
N PRO A 436 1.75 -9.23 -28.60
CA PRO A 436 1.92 -10.64 -28.24
C PRO A 436 3.30 -10.95 -27.64
N ARG A 437 3.34 -11.80 -26.60
CA ARG A 437 4.57 -12.18 -25.87
C ARG A 437 5.70 -12.69 -26.78
N ASP A 438 5.36 -13.46 -27.80
CA ASP A 438 6.29 -14.02 -28.78
C ASP A 438 6.96 -12.98 -29.68
N GLN A 439 6.34 -11.80 -29.84
CA GLN A 439 6.94 -10.64 -30.52
C GLN A 439 7.89 -9.84 -29.62
N VAL A 440 7.85 -10.05 -28.29
CA VAL A 440 8.68 -9.32 -27.33
C VAL A 440 10.00 -10.04 -27.08
N SER A 441 9.98 -11.27 -26.57
CA SER A 441 11.19 -12.07 -26.38
C SER A 441 10.87 -13.53 -26.00
N LYS A 442 11.66 -14.46 -26.54
CA LYS A 442 11.64 -15.89 -26.18
C LYS A 442 12.25 -16.19 -24.80
N LEU A 443 12.81 -15.19 -24.11
CA LEU A 443 13.37 -15.31 -22.76
C LEU A 443 12.39 -14.86 -21.66
N LEU A 444 11.15 -14.52 -22.02
CA LEU A 444 10.10 -14.20 -21.06
C LEU A 444 9.56 -15.46 -20.37
N PRO A 445 8.91 -15.34 -19.19
CA PRO A 445 8.32 -16.48 -18.50
C PRO A 445 7.28 -17.21 -19.37
N GLU A 446 7.34 -18.55 -19.35
CA GLU A 446 6.30 -19.38 -19.96
C GLU A 446 5.01 -19.44 -19.15
N ARG A 447 5.14 -19.34 -17.81
CA ARG A 447 4.06 -19.28 -16.81
C ARG A 447 4.19 -18.00 -15.97
N PHE A 448 3.07 -17.45 -15.53
CA PHE A 448 3.01 -16.18 -14.80
C PHE A 448 2.64 -16.34 -13.33
N SER A 449 2.31 -17.56 -12.90
CA SER A 449 2.16 -17.94 -11.50
C SER A 449 2.92 -19.21 -11.13
N GLU A 450 3.27 -19.30 -9.85
CA GLU A 450 3.77 -20.51 -9.21
C GLU A 450 3.10 -20.69 -7.84
N THR A 451 2.97 -21.94 -7.42
CA THR A 451 2.37 -22.30 -6.13
C THR A 451 3.36 -23.16 -5.34
N PHE A 452 3.51 -22.86 -4.06
CA PHE A 452 4.32 -23.67 -3.15
C PHE A 452 3.69 -23.74 -1.76
N ILE A 453 3.85 -24.89 -1.11
CA ILE A 453 3.35 -25.12 0.24
C ILE A 453 4.46 -24.80 1.23
N ARG A 454 4.11 -24.21 2.37
CA ARG A 454 4.94 -24.18 3.58
C ARG A 454 4.20 -24.79 4.74
N ILE A 455 4.96 -25.41 5.62
CA ILE A 455 4.43 -25.99 6.86
C ILE A 455 5.28 -25.49 8.02
N TYR A 456 4.60 -25.13 9.09
CA TYR A 456 5.19 -24.55 10.28
C TYR A 456 4.65 -25.21 11.56
N CYS A 457 5.52 -25.44 12.54
CA CYS A 457 5.15 -25.98 13.84
C CYS A 457 5.09 -24.87 14.90
N LYS A 458 3.97 -24.76 15.63
CA LYS A 458 3.77 -23.70 16.65
C LYS A 458 4.58 -23.93 17.94
N LYS A 459 4.95 -25.18 18.21
CA LYS A 459 5.57 -25.66 19.46
C LYS A 459 6.87 -26.41 19.16
N ASN A 460 7.96 -26.02 19.81
CA ASN A 460 9.25 -26.70 19.65
C ASN A 460 9.18 -28.19 20.07
N GLU A 461 8.36 -28.52 21.07
CA GLU A 461 8.19 -29.90 21.57
C GLU A 461 7.52 -30.85 20.55
N HIS A 462 6.74 -30.34 19.58
CA HIS A 462 6.08 -31.15 18.55
C HIS A 462 6.90 -31.21 17.23
N LEU A 463 8.05 -30.53 17.16
CA LEU A 463 8.82 -30.36 15.92
C LEU A 463 9.29 -31.68 15.28
N ALA A 464 9.63 -32.69 16.10
CA ALA A 464 10.05 -34.00 15.61
C ALA A 464 8.88 -34.75 14.94
N VAL A 465 7.70 -34.73 15.60
CA VAL A 465 6.45 -35.31 15.09
C VAL A 465 6.02 -34.62 13.81
N ALA A 466 6.06 -33.28 13.79
CA ALA A 466 5.78 -32.45 12.62
C ALA A 466 6.69 -32.81 11.41
N LYS A 467 8.00 -32.97 11.64
CA LYS A 467 8.94 -33.42 10.60
C LYS A 467 8.61 -34.83 10.09
N GLN A 468 8.20 -35.76 10.96
CA GLN A 468 7.77 -37.09 10.54
C GLN A 468 6.47 -37.06 9.72
N HIS A 469 5.42 -36.39 10.19
CA HIS A 469 4.16 -36.23 9.47
C HIS A 469 4.38 -35.61 8.09
N PHE A 470 5.30 -34.65 7.98
CA PHE A 470 5.70 -34.05 6.70
C PHE A 470 6.36 -35.03 5.74
N LEU A 471 7.28 -35.87 6.22
CA LEU A 471 7.88 -36.92 5.39
C LEU A 471 6.82 -37.90 4.87
N GLU A 472 5.93 -38.37 5.76
CA GLU A 472 4.86 -39.30 5.38
C GLU A 472 3.84 -38.68 4.40
N TRP A 473 3.47 -37.42 4.60
CA TRP A 473 2.57 -36.70 3.69
C TRP A 473 3.22 -36.48 2.32
N CYS A 474 4.51 -36.16 2.28
CA CYS A 474 5.25 -36.00 1.03
C CYS A 474 5.33 -37.31 0.23
N GLN A 475 5.57 -38.44 0.90
CA GLN A 475 5.57 -39.76 0.24
C GLN A 475 4.20 -40.06 -0.39
N LYS A 476 3.11 -39.84 0.37
CA LYS A 476 1.72 -40.04 -0.07
C LYS A 476 1.29 -39.11 -1.24
N ASN A 477 1.91 -37.93 -1.38
CA ASN A 477 1.57 -36.93 -2.40
C ASN A 477 2.69 -36.70 -3.44
N SER A 478 3.64 -37.61 -3.54
CA SER A 478 4.85 -37.51 -4.38
C SER A 478 4.57 -37.14 -5.85
N TYR A 479 3.43 -37.55 -6.40
CA TYR A 479 2.99 -37.23 -7.77
C TYR A 479 2.71 -35.73 -8.02
N ALA A 480 2.54 -34.91 -6.99
CA ALA A 480 2.24 -33.48 -7.09
C ALA A 480 3.42 -32.56 -6.69
N ILE A 481 4.50 -33.14 -6.17
CA ILE A 481 5.63 -32.41 -5.57
C ILE A 481 6.79 -32.39 -6.55
N LEU A 482 7.19 -31.20 -7.00
CA LEU A 482 8.39 -31.02 -7.83
C LEU A 482 9.67 -31.05 -7.00
N LYS A 483 9.62 -30.49 -5.77
CA LYS A 483 10.80 -30.33 -4.91
C LYS A 483 10.42 -30.22 -3.45
N VAL A 484 11.18 -30.90 -2.59
CA VAL A 484 11.12 -30.73 -1.13
C VAL A 484 12.36 -29.95 -0.67
N ILE A 485 12.17 -28.93 0.15
CA ILE A 485 13.26 -28.18 0.79
C ILE A 485 13.05 -28.23 2.31
N TYR A 486 13.88 -29.02 2.99
CA TYR A 486 13.97 -29.03 4.45
C TYR A 486 14.76 -27.80 4.91
N LEU A 487 14.13 -26.96 5.74
CA LEU A 487 14.70 -25.67 6.13
C LEU A 487 15.38 -25.69 7.51
N GLU A 488 15.31 -26.82 8.21
CA GLU A 488 16.06 -27.14 9.41
C GLU A 488 16.60 -28.58 9.32
N GLN A 489 17.81 -28.72 8.79
CA GLN A 489 18.60 -29.94 9.04
C GLN A 489 18.92 -30.01 10.54
N VAL A 490 18.62 -31.16 11.15
CA VAL A 490 19.19 -31.52 12.44
C VAL A 490 20.69 -31.71 12.22
N LYS A 491 21.51 -31.07 13.05
CA LYS A 491 22.96 -31.30 13.10
C LYS A 491 23.27 -32.63 13.78
#